data_AF-A0A0U5GDG8-F1
#
_entry.id   AF-A0A0U5GDG8-F1
#
_cell.length_a   1.000
_cell.length_b   1.000
_cell.length_c   1.000
_cell.angle_alpha   90.00
_cell.angle_beta   90.00
_cell.angle_gamma   90.00
#
_symmetry.space_group_name_H-M   'P 1'
#
loop_
_entity.id
_entity.type
_entity.pdbx_description
1 polymer ?
#
loop_
_entity_poly.entity_id
_entity_poly.type
_entity_poly.pdbx_seq_one_letter_code
_entity_poly.pdbx_strand_id
1 'polypeptide(L)'
;MPDPAEGQVSKTAAGIKGGTVTERPVATLSDEKISVDEPDALRSQSHDGVQYVKGHPVIRDGNDVSNFIISDRDDGDPALTFRSIVLGSIFTALSSVITMLYVFKPYQVQVSAVFIQLLVFIFGKTWAMITPRPENFKWKWLQTTIRFLNFGQHFGIKEHVVAALIASSGNNGLSGVEVYAVERLFYNISVNATTAVLSTFSISLCGFVLAGLLRPLIVYPAEMVYWSTLPQVVLYQNLHFEPRSNKSRLIKFGWALTFAAVWELFPSYIVTWFGGISIFCLASMKAPKHIRTVFTTIFGGASSNEGMGLLNFSLDWQYIQSTYLSLPFKQQVNTWIGYVI
;
A
#
# COMPACT_ATOMS: atom_id res chain seq x y z
N MET A 1 29.55 62.01 -15.28
CA MET A 1 29.89 63.03 -16.30
C MET A 1 30.71 64.11 -15.62
N PRO A 2 31.98 64.31 -16.01
CA PRO A 2 32.72 63.54 -17.01
C PRO A 2 33.04 62.10 -16.54
N ASP A 3 33.81 61.38 -17.37
CA ASP A 3 33.97 59.90 -17.38
C ASP A 3 35.41 59.55 -17.92
N PRO A 4 35.78 58.32 -18.36
CA PRO A 4 36.86 57.50 -17.80
C PRO A 4 38.13 57.43 -18.72
N ALA A 5 39.13 56.51 -18.65
CA ALA A 5 39.23 55.17 -18.03
C ALA A 5 40.71 54.70 -17.81
N GLU A 6 40.84 53.55 -17.12
CA GLU A 6 41.68 52.33 -17.37
C GLU A 6 43.06 52.41 -18.08
N GLY A 7 44.03 51.51 -17.82
CA GLY A 7 44.03 50.26 -17.05
C GLY A 7 44.92 49.21 -17.75
N GLN A 8 45.94 48.66 -17.08
CA GLN A 8 47.13 48.09 -17.75
C GLN A 8 47.14 46.56 -18.02
N VAL A 9 47.80 46.22 -19.14
CA VAL A 9 48.72 45.06 -19.39
C VAL A 9 48.14 43.63 -19.52
N SER A 10 48.48 43.00 -20.65
CA SER A 10 48.31 41.57 -20.97
C SER A 10 49.62 40.77 -20.79
N LYS A 11 49.54 39.47 -20.49
CA LYS A 11 50.69 38.53 -20.39
C LYS A 11 50.41 37.16 -21.03
N THR A 12 51.51 36.46 -21.34
CA THR A 12 51.66 35.41 -22.38
C THR A 12 51.75 33.97 -21.86
N ALA A 13 51.28 32.98 -22.63
CA ALA A 13 51.80 31.59 -22.81
C ALA A 13 50.89 30.84 -23.84
N ALA A 14 51.33 30.24 -24.96
CA ALA A 14 52.15 29.02 -25.15
C ALA A 14 51.61 27.78 -24.39
N GLY A 15 51.25 26.63 -24.97
CA GLY A 15 51.18 26.12 -26.36
C GLY A 15 51.62 24.63 -26.42
N ILE A 16 51.00 23.76 -27.24
CA ILE A 16 51.54 22.45 -27.75
C ILE A 16 50.56 21.78 -28.74
N LYS A 17 51.09 20.92 -29.63
CA LYS A 17 50.45 20.34 -30.82
C LYS A 17 49.75 19.00 -30.57
N GLY A 18 48.81 18.63 -31.45
CA GLY A 18 48.17 17.31 -31.47
C GLY A 18 48.94 16.21 -32.22
N GLY A 19 48.48 14.97 -32.05
CA GLY A 19 48.96 13.78 -32.76
C GLY A 19 47.87 12.70 -32.81
N THR A 20 47.73 12.03 -33.96
CA THR A 20 46.64 11.10 -34.29
C THR A 20 46.85 9.72 -33.67
N VAL A 21 45.80 9.09 -33.11
CA VAL A 21 45.80 7.66 -32.74
C VAL A 21 44.49 6.99 -33.16
N THR A 22 44.61 5.84 -33.81
CA THR A 22 43.54 4.95 -34.33
C THR A 22 42.55 4.45 -33.29
N GLU A 23 41.27 4.38 -33.67
CA GLU A 23 40.22 3.72 -32.89
C GLU A 23 40.42 2.19 -32.78
N ARG A 24 40.09 1.65 -31.60
CA ARG A 24 39.73 0.24 -31.38
C ARG A 24 38.53 0.20 -30.43
N PRO A 25 37.62 -0.79 -30.56
CA PRO A 25 36.35 -0.78 -29.83
C PRO A 25 36.54 -1.00 -28.32
N VAL A 26 35.77 -0.25 -27.53
CA VAL A 26 35.76 -0.35 -26.07
C VAL A 26 35.12 -1.67 -25.64
N ALA A 27 35.91 -2.52 -24.99
CA ALA A 27 35.40 -3.70 -24.30
C ALA A 27 34.70 -3.30 -22.99
N THR A 28 33.60 -3.98 -22.66
CA THR A 28 32.85 -3.83 -21.41
C THR A 28 33.74 -4.15 -20.21
N LEU A 29 33.96 -3.17 -19.34
CA LEU A 29 34.62 -3.38 -18.06
C LEU A 29 33.65 -4.03 -17.06
N SER A 30 34.10 -5.14 -16.49
CA SER A 30 33.45 -5.92 -15.44
C SER A 30 33.41 -5.19 -14.09
N ASP A 31 32.44 -5.53 -13.26
CA ASP A 31 32.26 -4.99 -11.90
C ASP A 31 33.52 -5.17 -11.02
N GLU A 32 34.25 -4.08 -10.78
CA GLU A 32 35.29 -4.03 -9.76
C GLU A 32 34.69 -3.46 -8.46
N LYS A 33 34.47 -4.33 -7.47
CA LYS A 33 33.95 -3.94 -6.16
C LYS A 33 34.97 -3.09 -5.41
N ILE A 34 34.62 -1.83 -5.16
CA ILE A 34 35.31 -1.00 -4.18
C ILE A 34 34.99 -1.55 -2.78
N SER A 35 36.01 -2.10 -2.11
CA SER A 35 35.94 -2.50 -0.70
C SER A 35 36.07 -1.27 0.20
N VAL A 36 35.00 -0.94 0.92
CA VAL A 36 35.06 -0.04 2.07
C VAL A 36 35.23 -0.91 3.32
N ASP A 37 36.35 -0.77 4.03
CA ASP A 37 36.56 -1.45 5.30
C ASP A 37 35.66 -0.81 6.38
N GLU A 38 34.63 -1.56 6.79
CA GLU A 38 33.73 -1.24 7.88
C GLU A 38 34.02 -2.21 9.05
N PRO A 39 34.13 -1.75 10.32
CA PRO A 39 34.77 -2.52 11.38
C PRO A 39 34.07 -3.86 11.71
N ASP A 40 34.88 -4.90 11.97
CA ASP A 40 34.52 -6.33 12.14
C ASP A 40 33.45 -6.68 13.20
N ALA A 41 32.84 -5.72 13.89
CA ALA A 41 31.84 -5.95 14.94
C ALA A 41 30.48 -6.50 14.43
N LEU A 42 30.17 -6.35 13.13
CA LEU A 42 28.93 -6.85 12.53
C LEU A 42 29.04 -8.30 11.98
N ARG A 43 30.22 -8.92 12.10
CA ARG A 43 30.55 -10.18 11.40
C ARG A 43 30.15 -11.46 12.16
N SER A 44 29.44 -11.33 13.28
CA SER A 44 29.14 -12.42 14.23
C SER A 44 27.70 -12.97 14.18
N GLN A 45 27.03 -12.87 13.03
CA GLN A 45 25.91 -13.77 12.70
C GLN A 45 26.27 -14.60 11.46
N SER A 46 26.60 -15.87 11.68
CA SER A 46 26.90 -16.85 10.63
C SER A 46 25.61 -17.23 9.89
N HIS A 47 25.36 -16.62 8.73
CA HIS A 47 24.26 -16.96 7.81
C HIS A 47 24.48 -18.30 7.08
N ASP A 48 24.72 -19.37 7.84
CA ASP A 48 25.21 -20.68 7.37
C ASP A 48 24.10 -21.58 6.75
N GLY A 49 23.12 -20.95 6.07
CA GLY A 49 21.94 -21.62 5.53
C GLY A 49 21.11 -20.85 4.51
N VAL A 50 21.49 -19.62 4.16
CA VAL A 50 20.73 -18.80 3.19
C VAL A 50 21.00 -19.30 1.77
N GLN A 51 20.02 -19.95 1.17
CA GLN A 51 20.12 -20.40 -0.22
C GLN A 51 19.92 -19.21 -1.16
N TYR A 52 20.91 -18.89 -1.99
CA TYR A 52 20.79 -17.88 -3.03
C TYR A 52 20.36 -18.52 -4.36
N VAL A 53 19.38 -17.91 -5.03
CA VAL A 53 18.93 -18.29 -6.38
C VAL A 53 19.04 -17.07 -7.28
N LYS A 54 19.84 -17.16 -8.34
CA LYS A 54 20.14 -16.05 -9.27
C LYS A 54 20.62 -14.77 -8.58
N GLY A 55 21.39 -14.90 -7.49
CA GLY A 55 21.93 -13.77 -6.71
C GLY A 55 20.97 -13.15 -5.69
N HIS A 56 19.72 -13.63 -5.59
CA HIS A 56 18.77 -13.20 -4.57
C HIS A 56 18.63 -14.26 -3.46
N PRO A 57 18.52 -13.86 -2.18
CA PRO A 57 18.27 -14.81 -1.09
C PRO A 57 16.87 -15.40 -1.19
N VAL A 58 16.74 -16.72 -1.00
CA VAL A 58 15.45 -17.39 -0.92
C VAL A 58 14.86 -17.18 0.47
N ILE A 59 13.82 -16.35 0.54
CA ILE A 59 13.06 -16.10 1.76
C ILE A 59 12.30 -17.37 2.14
N ARG A 60 12.59 -17.92 3.32
CA ARG A 60 11.93 -19.11 3.87
C ARG A 60 11.16 -18.81 5.15
N ASP A 61 11.71 -17.93 5.99
CA ASP A 61 11.18 -17.69 7.34
C ASP A 61 11.05 -16.19 7.71
N GLY A 62 10.48 -15.90 8.87
CA GLY A 62 10.30 -14.53 9.35
C GLY A 62 11.61 -13.77 9.54
N ASN A 63 12.64 -14.46 10.01
CA ASN A 63 13.98 -13.90 10.10
C ASN A 63 14.54 -13.47 8.72
N ASP A 64 14.29 -14.23 7.64
CA ASP A 64 14.74 -13.84 6.28
C ASP A 64 14.02 -12.58 5.78
N VAL A 65 12.74 -12.43 6.11
CA VAL A 65 11.96 -11.22 5.79
C VAL A 65 12.57 -9.99 6.46
N SER A 66 12.91 -10.10 7.75
CA SER A 66 13.53 -9.01 8.50
C SER A 66 14.94 -8.65 8.01
N ASN A 67 15.72 -9.64 7.56
CA ASN A 67 17.11 -9.42 7.16
C ASN A 67 17.29 -9.00 5.69
N PHE A 68 16.37 -9.39 4.79
CA PHE A 68 16.56 -9.21 3.34
C PHE A 68 15.47 -8.41 2.62
N ILE A 69 14.28 -8.20 3.21
CA ILE A 69 13.17 -7.50 2.54
C ILE A 69 12.95 -6.09 3.10
N ILE A 70 13.07 -5.93 4.42
CA ILE A 70 12.71 -4.70 5.14
C ILE A 70 13.98 -4.07 5.73
N SER A 71 14.20 -2.79 5.45
CA SER A 71 15.22 -1.99 6.15
C SER A 71 14.75 -1.66 7.58
N ASP A 72 15.62 -1.85 8.58
CA ASP A 72 15.38 -1.55 10.01
C ASP A 72 15.65 -0.08 10.38
N ARG A 73 16.28 0.67 9.46
CA ARG A 73 16.67 2.08 9.61
C ARG A 73 15.55 2.96 10.18
N ASP A 74 15.86 3.63 11.30
CA ASP A 74 15.05 4.70 11.87
C ASP A 74 15.82 6.03 11.89
N ASP A 75 15.29 7.06 11.21
CA ASP A 75 15.83 8.43 11.18
C ASP A 75 15.41 9.29 12.38
N GLY A 76 14.60 8.77 13.31
CA GLY A 76 14.19 9.47 14.54
C GLY A 76 13.02 10.46 14.37
N ASP A 77 12.40 10.53 13.18
CA ASP A 77 11.32 11.46 12.85
C ASP A 77 10.10 11.43 13.81
N PRO A 78 9.36 12.54 13.95
CA PRO A 78 8.10 12.55 14.71
C PRO A 78 7.00 11.75 13.99
N ALA A 79 6.43 10.77 14.69
CA ALA A 79 5.39 9.90 14.13
C ALA A 79 3.99 10.53 14.14
N LEU A 80 3.56 11.11 15.28
CA LEU A 80 2.24 11.71 15.42
C LEU A 80 2.34 13.23 15.22
N THR A 81 1.89 13.71 14.06
CA THR A 81 1.85 15.14 13.73
C THR A 81 0.42 15.61 13.48
N PHE A 82 0.15 16.91 13.57
CA PHE A 82 -1.15 17.46 13.21
C PHE A 82 -1.55 17.12 11.76
N ARG A 83 -0.59 17.27 10.83
CA ARG A 83 -0.74 16.90 9.42
C ARG A 83 -1.10 15.43 9.22
N SER A 84 -0.48 14.50 9.96
CA SER A 84 -0.83 13.07 9.85
C SER A 84 -2.23 12.77 10.36
N ILE A 85 -2.67 13.41 11.44
CA ILE A 85 -4.03 13.25 11.98
C ILE A 85 -5.08 13.81 11.01
N VAL A 86 -4.85 15.01 10.46
CA VAL A 86 -5.78 15.65 9.51
C VAL A 86 -5.87 14.87 8.21
N LEU A 87 -4.74 14.55 7.56
CA LEU A 87 -4.75 13.78 6.32
C LEU A 87 -5.35 12.39 6.54
N GLY A 88 -4.95 11.71 7.62
CA GLY A 88 -5.51 10.42 8.01
C GLY A 88 -7.02 10.49 8.12
N SER A 89 -7.56 11.39 8.95
CA SER A 89 -9.01 11.50 9.20
C SER A 89 -9.83 11.80 7.93
N ILE A 90 -9.33 12.65 7.03
CA ILE A 90 -9.98 12.97 5.75
C ILE A 90 -10.07 11.71 4.88
N PHE A 91 -8.97 10.96 4.75
CA PHE A 91 -8.98 9.71 3.98
C PHE A 91 -9.73 8.57 4.68
N THR A 92 -9.80 8.54 6.03
CA THR A 92 -10.67 7.61 6.76
C THR A 92 -12.13 7.86 6.40
N ALA A 93 -12.59 9.11 6.44
CA ALA A 93 -13.97 9.46 6.11
C ALA A 93 -14.34 9.03 4.68
N LEU A 94 -13.44 9.27 3.72
CA LEU A 94 -13.60 8.83 2.33
C LEU A 94 -13.62 7.29 2.22
N SER A 95 -12.70 6.59 2.88
CA SER A 95 -12.64 5.11 2.85
C SER A 95 -13.87 4.47 3.48
N SER A 96 -14.34 4.99 4.62
CA SER A 96 -15.54 4.49 5.32
C SER A 96 -16.81 4.66 4.49
N VAL A 97 -16.99 5.80 3.81
CA VAL A 97 -18.13 6.02 2.91
C VAL A 97 -18.10 5.04 1.73
N ILE A 98 -16.96 4.88 1.09
CA ILE A 98 -16.82 3.94 -0.04
C ILE A 98 -17.07 2.50 0.41
N THR A 99 -16.49 2.09 1.54
CA THR A 99 -16.67 0.74 2.10
C THR A 99 -18.15 0.47 2.40
N MET A 100 -18.84 1.38 3.10
CA MET A 100 -20.27 1.21 3.42
C MET A 100 -21.16 1.17 2.16
N LEU A 101 -20.77 1.82 1.06
CA LEU A 101 -21.48 1.72 -0.22
C LEU A 101 -21.27 0.37 -0.92
N TYR A 102 -20.15 -0.32 -0.72
CA TYR A 102 -19.89 -1.65 -1.29
C TYR A 102 -20.45 -2.80 -0.44
N VAL A 103 -20.61 -2.60 0.86
CA VAL A 103 -21.13 -3.60 1.80
C VAL A 103 -22.55 -4.05 1.45
N PHE A 104 -23.41 -3.09 1.09
CA PHE A 104 -24.80 -3.36 0.68
C PHE A 104 -24.95 -3.62 -0.83
N LYS A 105 -23.86 -3.79 -1.58
CA LYS A 105 -23.89 -4.26 -2.97
C LYS A 105 -23.70 -5.78 -3.04
N PRO A 106 -24.18 -6.44 -4.13
CA PRO A 106 -23.93 -7.86 -4.37
C PRO A 106 -22.45 -8.25 -4.61
N TYR A 107 -21.56 -7.25 -4.71
CA TYR A 107 -20.11 -7.42 -4.79
C TYR A 107 -19.45 -6.49 -3.76
N GLN A 108 -18.63 -7.09 -2.88
CA GLN A 108 -17.94 -6.36 -1.82
C GLN A 108 -16.49 -6.09 -2.25
N VAL A 109 -16.15 -4.82 -2.44
CA VAL A 109 -14.78 -4.36 -2.75
C VAL A 109 -14.31 -3.42 -1.65
N GLN A 110 -13.14 -3.70 -1.10
CA GLN A 110 -12.50 -2.85 -0.09
C GLN A 110 -11.50 -1.89 -0.75
N VAL A 111 -11.36 -0.69 -0.17
CA VAL A 111 -10.35 0.27 -0.64
C VAL A 111 -8.96 -0.23 -0.28
N SER A 112 -8.09 -0.37 -1.29
CA SER A 112 -6.71 -0.84 -1.11
C SER A 112 -5.90 0.11 -0.21
N ALA A 113 -5.29 -0.43 0.84
CA ALA A 113 -4.44 0.34 1.75
C ALA A 113 -3.18 0.91 1.05
N VAL A 114 -2.68 0.23 0.00
CA VAL A 114 -1.58 0.72 -0.87
C VAL A 114 -2.02 1.95 -1.67
N PHE A 115 -3.26 1.98 -2.17
CA PHE A 115 -3.81 3.12 -2.89
C PHE A 115 -3.99 4.33 -1.97
N ILE A 116 -4.55 4.12 -0.77
CA ILE A 116 -4.67 5.15 0.27
C ILE A 116 -3.29 5.72 0.65
N GLN A 117 -2.30 4.86 0.87
CA GLN A 117 -0.91 5.24 1.14
C GLN A 117 -0.35 6.17 0.05
N LEU A 118 -0.56 5.86 -1.24
CA LEU A 118 -0.09 6.71 -2.34
C LEU A 118 -0.80 8.07 -2.39
N LEU A 119 -2.11 8.13 -2.10
CA LEU A 119 -2.83 9.40 -1.96
C LEU A 119 -2.29 10.22 -0.78
N VAL A 120 -2.14 9.60 0.40
CA VAL A 120 -1.58 10.26 1.59
C VAL A 120 -0.17 10.79 1.30
N PHE A 121 0.66 10.07 0.55
CA PHE A 121 1.97 10.56 0.11
C PHE A 121 1.86 11.81 -0.78
N ILE A 122 1.02 11.76 -1.83
CA ILE A 122 0.85 12.89 -2.77
C ILE A 122 0.35 14.13 -2.02
N PHE A 123 -0.67 13.99 -1.19
CA PHE A 123 -1.23 15.11 -0.42
C PHE A 123 -0.28 15.59 0.69
N GLY A 124 0.44 14.69 1.37
CA GLY A 124 1.44 15.04 2.38
C GLY A 124 2.63 15.81 1.80
N LYS A 125 3.18 15.36 0.66
CA LYS A 125 4.22 16.11 -0.07
C LYS A 125 3.69 17.44 -0.59
N THR A 126 2.47 17.48 -1.11
CA THR A 126 1.84 18.72 -1.62
C THR A 126 1.65 19.74 -0.50
N TRP A 127 1.16 19.31 0.67
CA TRP A 127 1.06 20.14 1.88
C TRP A 127 2.43 20.70 2.28
N ALA A 128 3.46 19.85 2.35
CA ALA A 128 4.83 20.26 2.67
C ALA A 128 5.46 21.25 1.67
N MET A 129 5.02 21.24 0.40
CA MET A 129 5.51 22.15 -0.64
C MET A 129 4.73 23.48 -0.72
N ILE A 130 3.41 23.45 -0.52
CA ILE A 130 2.55 24.64 -0.63
C ILE A 130 2.59 25.49 0.64
N THR A 131 2.68 24.86 1.82
CA THR A 131 2.63 25.60 3.09
C THR A 131 3.96 26.30 3.39
N PRO A 132 3.93 27.56 3.87
CA PRO A 132 5.14 28.34 4.11
C PRO A 132 5.94 27.80 5.30
N ARG A 133 7.27 27.89 5.24
CA ARG A 133 8.15 27.49 6.35
C ARG A 133 7.94 28.41 7.57
N PRO A 134 8.03 27.89 8.82
CA PRO A 134 7.89 28.71 10.03
C PRO A 134 8.89 29.87 10.06
N GLU A 135 10.12 29.63 9.59
CA GLU A 135 11.24 30.58 9.52
C GLU A 135 10.90 31.87 8.74
N ASN A 136 9.96 31.82 7.80
CA ASN A 136 9.57 32.99 7.00
C ASN A 136 8.76 34.04 7.79
N PHE A 137 8.24 33.70 8.97
CA PHE A 137 7.43 34.60 9.79
C PHE A 137 8.22 35.21 10.95
N LYS A 138 8.12 36.53 11.12
CA LYS A 138 8.84 37.28 12.17
C LYS A 138 8.26 37.13 13.58
N TRP A 139 7.01 36.68 13.71
CA TRP A 139 6.28 36.65 14.99
C TRP A 139 6.38 35.28 15.65
N LYS A 140 6.96 35.21 16.86
CA LYS A 140 7.19 33.93 17.58
C LYS A 140 5.93 33.10 17.79
N TRP A 141 4.79 33.72 18.12
CA TRP A 141 3.52 33.00 18.30
C TRP A 141 3.08 32.29 17.01
N LEU A 142 3.23 32.97 15.87
CA LEU A 142 2.85 32.46 14.56
C LEU A 142 3.81 31.35 14.10
N GLN A 143 5.12 31.47 14.40
CA GLN A 143 6.08 30.38 14.21
C GLN A 143 5.67 29.10 14.97
N THR A 144 5.27 29.23 16.23
CA THR A 144 4.81 28.10 17.06
C THR A 144 3.57 27.44 16.47
N THR A 145 2.55 28.22 16.07
CA THR A 145 1.33 27.68 15.46
C THR A 145 1.62 26.98 14.12
N ILE A 146 2.44 27.57 13.26
CA ILE A 146 2.82 27.00 11.96
C ILE A 146 3.64 25.70 12.13
N ARG A 147 4.49 25.63 13.15
CA ARG A 147 5.22 24.40 13.53
C ARG A 147 4.29 23.32 14.08
N PHE A 148 3.29 23.67 14.88
CA PHE A 148 2.27 22.72 15.35
C PHE A 148 1.43 22.17 14.18
N LEU A 149 1.03 23.04 13.25
CA LEU A 149 0.31 22.66 12.02
C LEU A 149 1.17 21.84 11.02
N ASN A 150 2.47 21.65 11.29
CA ASN A 150 3.42 20.94 10.43
C ASN A 150 3.49 21.52 9.00
N PHE A 151 3.57 22.85 8.92
CA PHE A 151 3.64 23.63 7.68
C PHE A 151 5.09 23.84 7.21
N GLY A 152 5.36 23.70 5.91
CA GLY A 152 6.67 23.88 5.26
C GLY A 152 7.77 22.89 5.68
N GLN A 153 7.48 22.02 6.66
CA GLN A 153 8.37 20.99 7.18
C GLN A 153 8.31 19.72 6.29
N HIS A 154 9.43 19.01 6.21
CA HIS A 154 9.57 17.77 5.45
C HIS A 154 8.47 16.77 5.81
N PHE A 155 7.99 16.00 4.83
CA PHE A 155 7.03 14.91 5.04
C PHE A 155 7.80 13.60 5.21
N GLY A 156 7.95 13.16 6.45
CA GLY A 156 8.76 12.00 6.83
C GLY A 156 8.05 10.66 6.70
N ILE A 157 8.79 9.56 6.92
CA ILE A 157 8.25 8.20 6.80
C ILE A 157 7.25 7.87 7.91
N LYS A 158 7.54 8.24 9.16
CA LYS A 158 6.71 7.89 10.32
C LYS A 158 5.34 8.57 10.30
N GLU A 159 5.28 9.87 10.00
CA GLU A 159 4.00 10.58 9.87
C GLU A 159 3.17 10.07 8.67
N HIS A 160 3.83 9.61 7.61
CA HIS A 160 3.16 9.00 6.47
C HIS A 160 2.51 7.67 6.86
N VAL A 161 3.25 6.81 7.56
CA VAL A 161 2.72 5.54 8.09
C VAL A 161 1.54 5.79 9.04
N VAL A 162 1.65 6.73 9.97
CA VAL A 162 0.55 7.07 10.90
C VAL A 162 -0.69 7.59 10.16
N ALA A 163 -0.51 8.51 9.20
CA ALA A 163 -1.63 9.05 8.41
C ALA A 163 -2.34 7.95 7.60
N ALA A 164 -1.59 7.07 6.94
CA ALA A 164 -2.14 5.98 6.16
C ALA A 164 -2.78 4.87 7.01
N LEU A 165 -2.24 4.58 8.21
CA LEU A 165 -2.87 3.69 9.18
C LEU A 165 -4.24 4.22 9.63
N ILE A 166 -4.30 5.50 10.05
CA ILE A 166 -5.57 6.16 10.40
C ILE A 166 -6.55 6.10 9.21
N ALA A 167 -6.09 6.42 8.00
CA ALA A 167 -6.92 6.37 6.80
C ALA A 167 -7.48 4.96 6.50
N SER A 168 -6.65 3.93 6.61
CA SER A 168 -7.06 2.53 6.40
C SER A 168 -8.00 1.97 7.49
N SER A 169 -8.01 2.59 8.69
CA SER A 169 -8.79 2.09 9.83
C SER A 169 -10.31 2.05 9.57
N GLY A 170 -10.81 2.87 8.64
CA GLY A 170 -12.23 2.97 8.28
C GLY A 170 -12.87 1.68 7.78
N ASN A 171 -12.07 0.72 7.31
CA ASN A 171 -12.56 -0.56 6.80
C ASN A 171 -12.98 -1.53 7.94
N ASN A 172 -12.57 -1.30 9.20
CA ASN A 172 -12.76 -2.24 10.31
C ASN A 172 -14.13 -2.15 11.00
N GLY A 173 -14.93 -1.11 10.72
CA GLY A 173 -16.23 -0.87 11.39
C GLY A 173 -17.41 -1.68 10.84
N LEU A 174 -17.16 -2.57 9.87
CA LEU A 174 -18.17 -3.23 9.05
C LEU A 174 -19.18 -4.06 9.87
N SER A 175 -18.71 -5.10 10.58
CA SER A 175 -19.58 -6.15 11.12
C SER A 175 -20.60 -5.66 12.15
N GLY A 176 -20.34 -4.53 12.81
CA GLY A 176 -21.33 -3.90 13.70
C GLY A 176 -22.53 -3.31 12.96
N VAL A 177 -22.32 -2.75 11.76
CA VAL A 177 -23.38 -2.12 10.96
C VAL A 177 -24.28 -3.17 10.29
N GLU A 178 -23.72 -4.32 9.90
CA GLU A 178 -24.46 -5.43 9.32
C GLU A 178 -25.52 -5.99 10.27
N VAL A 179 -25.20 -6.09 11.57
CA VAL A 179 -26.16 -6.53 12.61
C VAL A 179 -27.37 -5.60 12.67
N TYR A 180 -27.16 -4.29 12.74
CA TYR A 180 -28.25 -3.31 12.76
C TYR A 180 -29.07 -3.31 11.46
N ALA A 181 -28.44 -3.60 10.32
CA ALA A 181 -29.14 -3.75 9.05
C ALA A 181 -30.05 -5.01 9.05
N VAL A 182 -29.56 -6.13 9.59
CA VAL A 182 -30.33 -7.39 9.73
C VAL A 182 -31.49 -7.24 10.71
N GLU A 183 -31.28 -6.63 11.88
CA GLU A 183 -32.34 -6.32 12.87
C GLU A 183 -33.46 -5.49 12.23
N ARG A 184 -33.10 -4.48 11.44
CA ARG A 184 -34.08 -3.62 10.77
C ARG A 184 -34.78 -4.31 9.61
N LEU A 185 -34.07 -5.09 8.79
CA LEU A 185 -34.59 -5.70 7.56
C LEU A 185 -35.44 -6.94 7.81
N PHE A 186 -35.02 -7.82 8.72
CA PHE A 186 -35.67 -9.12 8.96
C PHE A 186 -36.53 -9.15 10.22
N TYR A 187 -36.19 -8.38 11.25
CA TYR A 187 -36.90 -8.39 12.53
C TYR A 187 -37.76 -7.13 12.75
N ASN A 188 -37.69 -6.15 11.85
CA ASN A 188 -38.38 -4.86 11.95
C ASN A 188 -38.07 -4.08 13.25
N ILE A 189 -36.88 -4.29 13.81
CA ILE A 189 -36.38 -3.60 15.01
C ILE A 189 -35.56 -2.39 14.58
N SER A 190 -35.97 -1.19 14.97
CA SER A 190 -35.24 0.05 14.67
C SER A 190 -34.40 0.50 15.86
N VAL A 191 -33.09 0.33 15.78
CA VAL A 191 -32.13 0.90 16.75
C VAL A 191 -31.97 2.40 16.50
N ASN A 192 -31.95 3.20 17.57
CA ASN A 192 -31.72 4.65 17.48
C ASN A 192 -30.29 4.94 16.96
N ALA A 193 -30.14 5.92 16.07
CA ALA A 193 -28.87 6.27 15.45
C ALA A 193 -27.76 6.55 16.49
N THR A 194 -28.08 7.26 17.57
CA THR A 194 -27.13 7.53 18.67
C THR A 194 -26.65 6.24 19.33
N THR A 195 -27.55 5.28 19.56
CA THR A 195 -27.20 3.96 20.13
C THR A 195 -26.31 3.19 19.17
N ALA A 196 -26.67 3.11 17.88
CA ALA A 196 -25.86 2.41 16.89
C ALA A 196 -24.43 2.99 16.79
N VAL A 197 -24.29 4.31 16.76
CA VAL A 197 -22.98 4.99 16.71
C VAL A 197 -22.16 4.74 17.98
N LEU A 198 -22.72 4.96 19.16
CA LEU A 198 -22.01 4.78 20.44
C LEU A 198 -21.65 3.30 20.70
N SER A 199 -22.54 2.36 20.34
CA SER A 199 -22.27 0.93 20.44
C SER A 199 -21.18 0.48 19.47
N THR A 200 -21.22 0.93 18.21
CA THR A 200 -20.16 0.63 17.22
C THR A 200 -18.80 1.18 17.67
N PHE A 201 -18.79 2.39 18.22
CA PHE A 201 -17.59 3.01 18.79
C PHE A 201 -17.07 2.23 20.00
N SER A 202 -17.95 1.82 20.92
CA SER A 202 -17.59 1.01 22.10
C SER A 202 -16.99 -0.35 21.72
N ILE A 203 -17.61 -1.05 20.76
CA ILE A 203 -17.11 -2.33 20.22
C ILE A 203 -15.73 -2.14 19.58
N SER A 204 -15.55 -1.07 18.80
CA SER A 204 -14.26 -0.74 18.17
C SER A 204 -13.17 -0.47 19.21
N LEU A 205 -13.45 0.31 20.25
CA LEU A 205 -12.52 0.54 21.36
C LEU A 205 -12.16 -0.75 22.10
N CYS A 206 -13.15 -1.62 22.37
CA CYS A 206 -12.91 -2.92 23.00
C CYS A 206 -11.96 -3.79 22.16
N GLY A 207 -12.15 -3.82 20.84
CA GLY A 207 -11.24 -4.47 19.89
C GLY A 207 -9.81 -3.94 19.95
N PHE A 208 -9.62 -2.62 19.98
CA PHE A 208 -8.29 -2.01 20.12
C PHE A 208 -7.63 -2.31 21.48
N VAL A 209 -8.40 -2.34 22.57
CA VAL A 209 -7.88 -2.72 23.90
C VAL A 209 -7.43 -4.19 23.90
N LEU A 210 -8.22 -5.10 23.33
CA LEU A 210 -7.86 -6.52 23.24
C LEU A 210 -6.62 -6.74 22.34
N ALA A 211 -6.55 -6.05 21.20
CA ALA A 211 -5.37 -6.07 20.33
C ALA A 211 -4.11 -5.52 21.05
N GLY A 212 -4.28 -4.48 21.87
CA GLY A 212 -3.21 -3.93 22.70
C GLY A 212 -2.70 -4.92 23.76
N LEU A 213 -3.61 -5.63 24.43
CA LEU A 213 -3.28 -6.67 25.41
C LEU A 213 -2.57 -7.88 24.77
N LEU A 214 -3.01 -8.28 23.58
CA LEU A 214 -2.43 -9.40 22.83
C LEU A 214 -1.17 -9.01 22.02
N ARG A 215 -0.80 -7.72 21.97
CA ARG A 215 0.37 -7.22 21.22
C ARG A 215 1.67 -8.01 21.47
N PRO A 216 2.04 -8.40 22.70
CA PRO A 216 3.25 -9.19 22.93
C PRO A 216 3.21 -10.59 22.32
N LEU A 217 2.01 -11.15 22.14
CA LEU A 217 1.80 -12.47 21.56
C LEU A 217 1.69 -12.44 20.02
N ILE A 218 1.25 -11.33 19.44
CA ILE A 218 0.97 -11.23 17.99
C ILE A 218 1.99 -10.38 17.20
N VAL A 219 2.75 -9.47 17.84
CA VAL A 219 3.65 -8.53 17.14
C VAL A 219 5.14 -8.77 17.43
N TYR A 220 5.50 -9.16 18.66
CA TYR A 220 6.91 -9.28 19.06
C TYR A 220 7.62 -10.60 18.70
N PRO A 221 6.96 -11.76 18.46
CA PRO A 221 7.64 -12.95 17.99
C PRO A 221 8.20 -12.76 16.57
N ALA A 222 9.49 -13.02 16.36
CA ALA A 222 10.17 -12.83 15.08
C ALA A 222 9.58 -13.68 13.92
N GLU A 223 8.96 -14.81 14.24
CA GLU A 223 8.32 -15.70 13.24
C GLU A 223 6.98 -15.16 12.72
N MET A 224 6.42 -14.10 13.31
CA MET A 224 5.11 -13.57 12.94
C MET A 224 5.20 -12.55 11.80
N VAL A 225 5.23 -13.06 10.57
CA VAL A 225 5.20 -12.24 9.35
C VAL A 225 3.77 -11.89 8.94
N TYR A 226 3.48 -10.60 8.86
CA TYR A 226 2.26 -10.06 8.28
C TYR A 226 2.38 -9.89 6.76
N TRP A 227 2.28 -11.00 6.01
CA TRP A 227 2.47 -11.05 4.55
C TRP A 227 1.64 -10.01 3.75
N SER A 228 0.45 -9.66 4.23
CA SER A 228 -0.42 -8.65 3.61
C SER A 228 0.08 -7.21 3.76
N THR A 229 0.92 -6.91 4.76
CA THR A 229 1.44 -5.55 5.01
C THR A 229 2.81 -5.31 4.37
N LEU A 230 3.56 -6.36 4.02
CA LEU A 230 4.88 -6.24 3.37
C LEU A 230 4.90 -5.31 2.14
N PRO A 231 3.92 -5.35 1.21
CA PRO A 231 3.91 -4.44 0.06
C PRO A 231 3.80 -2.97 0.47
N GLN A 232 3.12 -2.66 1.58
CA GLN A 232 3.03 -1.31 2.12
C GLN A 232 4.36 -0.86 2.71
N VAL A 233 5.00 -1.71 3.54
CA VAL A 233 6.31 -1.44 4.17
C VAL A 233 7.36 -1.13 3.12
N VAL A 234 7.53 -2.01 2.13
CA VAL A 234 8.47 -1.83 1.02
C VAL A 234 8.17 -0.54 0.23
N LEU A 235 6.89 -0.20 0.04
CA LEU A 235 6.50 1.05 -0.63
C LEU A 235 6.81 2.31 0.21
N TYR A 236 6.62 2.29 1.53
CA TYR A 236 7.01 3.42 2.40
C TYR A 236 8.51 3.70 2.30
N GLN A 237 9.32 2.64 2.37
CA GLN A 237 10.78 2.74 2.28
C GLN A 237 11.23 3.27 0.92
N ASN A 238 10.68 2.74 -0.18
CA ASN A 238 10.96 3.24 -1.53
C ASN A 238 10.62 4.73 -1.70
N LEU A 239 9.44 5.16 -1.25
CA LEU A 239 8.98 6.54 -1.42
C LEU A 239 9.83 7.57 -0.66
N HIS A 240 10.43 7.19 0.47
CA HIS A 240 11.14 8.11 1.36
C HIS A 240 12.67 7.98 1.33
N PHE A 241 13.24 6.78 1.24
CA PHE A 241 14.71 6.59 1.22
C PHE A 241 15.34 6.88 -0.16
N GLU A 242 14.63 6.60 -1.26
CA GLU A 242 15.14 6.80 -2.63
C GLU A 242 14.32 7.79 -3.50
N PRO A 243 14.08 9.04 -3.06
CA PRO A 243 13.17 9.96 -3.74
C PRO A 243 13.63 10.35 -5.16
N ARG A 244 14.93 10.31 -5.46
CA ARG A 244 15.48 10.62 -6.80
C ARG A 244 15.28 9.49 -7.80
N SER A 245 15.58 8.24 -7.40
CA SER A 245 15.35 7.02 -8.19
C SER A 245 13.85 6.83 -8.46
N ASN A 246 13.04 7.00 -7.42
CA ASN A 246 11.61 6.69 -7.48
C ASN A 246 10.74 7.78 -8.11
N LYS A 247 11.24 9.00 -8.42
CA LYS A 247 10.47 10.01 -9.16
C LYS A 247 10.02 9.50 -10.54
N SER A 248 10.88 8.79 -11.28
CA SER A 248 10.51 8.19 -12.57
C SER A 248 9.46 7.09 -12.39
N ARG A 249 9.61 6.25 -11.35
CA ARG A 249 8.65 5.18 -11.02
C ARG A 249 7.28 5.75 -10.63
N LEU A 250 7.23 6.83 -9.83
CA LEU A 250 6.00 7.48 -9.42
C LEU A 250 5.27 8.17 -10.58
N ILE A 251 6.01 8.77 -11.53
CA ILE A 251 5.41 9.31 -12.76
C ILE A 251 4.86 8.18 -13.64
N LYS A 252 5.59 7.08 -13.82
CA LYS A 252 5.10 5.89 -14.54
C LYS A 252 3.89 5.27 -13.86
N PHE A 253 3.86 5.22 -12.52
CA PHE A 253 2.69 4.81 -11.76
C PHE A 253 1.51 5.76 -11.98
N GLY A 254 1.73 7.07 -11.98
CA GLY A 254 0.69 8.06 -12.31
C GLY A 254 0.08 7.82 -13.70
N TRP A 255 0.92 7.62 -14.72
CA TRP A 255 0.46 7.25 -16.06
C TRP A 255 -0.29 5.92 -16.08
N ALA A 256 0.21 4.89 -15.39
CA ALA A 256 -0.46 3.60 -15.29
C ALA A 256 -1.80 3.70 -14.55
N LEU A 257 -1.91 4.54 -13.52
CA LEU A 257 -3.15 4.80 -12.78
C LEU A 257 -4.15 5.57 -13.63
N THR A 258 -3.72 6.61 -14.37
CA THR A 258 -4.59 7.33 -15.31
C THR A 258 -5.05 6.42 -16.45
N PHE A 259 -4.15 5.64 -17.03
CA PHE A 259 -4.50 4.66 -18.05
C PHE A 259 -5.47 3.61 -17.51
N ALA A 260 -5.20 3.05 -16.32
CA ALA A 260 -6.10 2.12 -15.65
C ALA A 260 -7.47 2.75 -15.39
N ALA A 261 -7.55 3.98 -14.87
CA ALA A 261 -8.81 4.67 -14.58
C ALA A 261 -9.63 5.06 -15.82
N VAL A 262 -8.99 5.22 -16.99
CA VAL A 262 -9.68 5.41 -18.27
C VAL A 262 -10.08 4.06 -18.86
N TRP A 263 -9.18 3.07 -18.82
CA TRP A 263 -9.43 1.70 -19.26
C TRP A 263 -10.60 1.08 -18.49
N GLU A 264 -10.66 1.30 -17.18
CA GLU A 264 -11.69 0.89 -16.19
C GLU A 264 -13.13 0.98 -16.70
N LEU A 265 -13.44 2.02 -17.47
CA LEU A 265 -14.77 2.26 -18.03
C LEU A 265 -15.20 1.15 -19.01
N PHE A 266 -14.24 0.47 -19.66
CA PHE A 266 -14.47 -0.63 -20.59
C PHE A 266 -14.83 -1.95 -19.88
N PRO A 267 -13.98 -2.53 -18.99
CA PRO A 267 -14.31 -3.79 -18.35
C PRO A 267 -15.42 -3.66 -17.31
N SER A 268 -15.57 -2.52 -16.62
CA SER A 268 -16.71 -2.30 -15.71
C SER A 268 -18.07 -2.36 -16.43
N TYR A 269 -18.13 -2.02 -17.73
CA TYR A 269 -19.36 -2.13 -18.52
C TYR A 269 -19.50 -3.46 -19.27
N ILE A 270 -18.42 -3.97 -19.88
CA ILE A 270 -18.48 -5.12 -20.80
C ILE A 270 -18.16 -6.44 -20.10
N VAL A 271 -17.20 -6.45 -19.18
CA VAL A 271 -16.71 -7.69 -18.56
C VAL A 271 -17.60 -8.14 -17.39
N THR A 272 -18.39 -7.24 -16.81
CA THR A 272 -19.46 -7.57 -15.85
C THR A 272 -20.52 -8.50 -16.44
N TRP A 273 -20.71 -8.53 -17.77
CA TRP A 273 -21.57 -9.52 -18.45
C TRP A 273 -21.01 -10.95 -18.39
N PHE A 274 -19.72 -11.09 -18.09
CA PHE A 274 -18.98 -12.34 -17.93
C PHE A 274 -18.57 -12.58 -16.46
N GLY A 275 -19.28 -11.95 -15.51
CA GLY A 275 -18.98 -12.01 -14.08
C GLY A 275 -19.21 -13.37 -13.41
N GLY A 276 -19.94 -14.30 -14.04
CA GLY A 276 -20.21 -15.64 -13.50
C GLY A 276 -20.45 -16.69 -14.59
N ILE A 277 -19.39 -17.35 -15.03
CA ILE A 277 -19.40 -18.46 -16.00
C ILE A 277 -19.32 -19.78 -15.23
N SER A 278 -20.47 -20.28 -14.78
CA SER A 278 -20.60 -21.61 -14.18
C SER A 278 -20.96 -22.66 -15.25
N ILE A 279 -20.03 -23.59 -15.52
CA ILE A 279 -20.21 -24.66 -16.51
C ILE A 279 -21.44 -25.52 -16.16
N PHE A 280 -21.66 -25.80 -14.88
CA PHE A 280 -22.79 -26.58 -14.38
C PHE A 280 -24.12 -25.82 -14.44
N CYS A 281 -24.09 -24.49 -14.28
CA CYS A 281 -25.27 -23.64 -14.51
C CYS A 281 -25.71 -23.70 -15.98
N LEU A 282 -24.78 -23.52 -16.92
CA LEU A 282 -25.07 -23.63 -18.37
C LEU A 282 -25.54 -25.04 -18.76
N ALA A 283 -24.90 -26.09 -18.24
CA ALA A 283 -25.27 -27.48 -18.52
C ALA A 283 -26.67 -27.85 -17.96
N SER A 284 -27.07 -27.28 -16.82
CA SER A 284 -28.35 -27.58 -16.17
C SER A 284 -29.54 -26.74 -16.65
N MET A 285 -29.36 -25.83 -17.62
CA MET A 285 -30.44 -24.98 -18.16
C MET A 285 -31.67 -25.76 -18.65
N LYS A 286 -31.47 -26.98 -19.18
CA LYS A 286 -32.54 -27.88 -19.67
C LYS A 286 -32.85 -29.03 -18.71
N ALA A 287 -32.25 -29.06 -17.52
CA ALA A 287 -32.43 -30.14 -16.56
C ALA A 287 -33.74 -29.99 -15.74
N PRO A 288 -34.30 -31.09 -15.21
CA PRO A 288 -35.40 -31.04 -14.24
C PRO A 288 -35.07 -30.16 -13.03
N LYS A 289 -36.08 -29.46 -12.47
CA LYS A 289 -35.91 -28.49 -11.37
C LYS A 289 -35.08 -29.03 -10.19
N HIS A 290 -35.28 -30.30 -9.80
CA HIS A 290 -34.51 -30.94 -8.73
C HIS A 290 -33.00 -30.97 -9.00
N ILE A 291 -32.59 -31.42 -10.20
CA ILE A 291 -31.17 -31.48 -10.59
C ILE A 291 -30.59 -30.08 -10.68
N ARG A 292 -31.34 -29.12 -11.23
CA ARG A 292 -30.92 -27.71 -11.30
C ARG A 292 -30.69 -27.12 -9.91
N THR A 293 -31.58 -27.35 -8.94
CA THR A 293 -31.38 -26.88 -7.55
C THR A 293 -30.10 -27.46 -6.94
N VAL A 294 -29.87 -28.78 -7.05
CA VAL A 294 -28.65 -29.41 -6.52
C VAL A 294 -27.39 -28.83 -7.17
N PHE A 295 -27.41 -28.63 -8.49
CA PHE A 295 -26.26 -28.06 -9.21
C PHE A 295 -26.02 -26.60 -8.83
N THR A 296 -27.07 -25.77 -8.73
CA THR A 296 -26.95 -24.38 -8.28
C THR A 296 -26.51 -24.28 -6.82
N THR A 297 -26.90 -25.20 -5.93
CA THR A 297 -26.42 -25.18 -4.53
C THR A 297 -24.92 -25.53 -4.43
N ILE A 298 -24.43 -26.51 -5.20
CA ILE A 298 -23.04 -26.98 -5.11
C ILE A 298 -22.08 -26.13 -5.95
N PHE A 299 -22.37 -25.94 -7.24
CA PHE A 299 -21.49 -25.26 -8.19
C PHE A 299 -21.79 -23.77 -8.34
N GLY A 300 -22.88 -23.30 -7.74
CA GLY A 300 -23.34 -21.93 -7.88
C GLY A 300 -23.91 -21.59 -9.25
N GLY A 301 -24.25 -20.31 -9.41
CA GLY A 301 -24.80 -19.74 -10.64
C GLY A 301 -24.04 -18.50 -11.10
N ALA A 302 -24.73 -17.61 -11.82
CA ALA A 302 -24.11 -16.38 -12.34
C ALA A 302 -24.11 -15.24 -11.31
N SER A 303 -24.85 -15.39 -10.21
CA SER A 303 -24.96 -14.40 -9.13
C SER A 303 -24.16 -14.79 -7.90
N SER A 304 -23.57 -13.81 -7.20
CA SER A 304 -22.75 -14.00 -5.99
C SER A 304 -23.48 -14.69 -4.83
N ASN A 305 -24.82 -14.67 -4.82
CA ASN A 305 -25.66 -15.26 -3.77
C ASN A 305 -26.21 -16.65 -4.16
N GLU A 306 -25.63 -17.31 -5.17
CA GLU A 306 -26.05 -18.64 -5.63
C GLU A 306 -24.97 -19.69 -5.30
N GLY A 307 -25.24 -20.53 -4.29
CA GLY A 307 -24.47 -21.75 -3.98
C GLY A 307 -23.06 -21.54 -3.42
N MET A 308 -22.27 -22.61 -3.40
CA MET A 308 -20.85 -22.59 -2.96
C MET A 308 -19.86 -22.11 -4.04
N GLY A 309 -20.30 -21.96 -5.29
CA GLY A 309 -19.47 -21.43 -6.39
C GLY A 309 -18.35 -22.36 -6.90
N LEU A 310 -18.39 -23.67 -6.60
CA LEU A 310 -17.38 -24.61 -7.07
C LEU A 310 -17.32 -24.64 -8.61
N LEU A 311 -16.11 -24.53 -9.18
CA LEU A 311 -15.87 -24.49 -10.64
C LEU A 311 -16.65 -23.38 -11.38
N ASN A 312 -16.98 -22.29 -10.68
CA ASN A 312 -17.49 -21.06 -11.25
C ASN A 312 -16.31 -20.14 -11.63
N PHE A 313 -16.28 -19.65 -12.88
CA PHE A 313 -15.22 -18.79 -13.37
C PHE A 313 -15.75 -17.37 -13.59
N SER A 314 -15.12 -16.38 -12.97
CA SER A 314 -15.39 -14.98 -13.26
C SER A 314 -14.29 -14.42 -14.16
N LEU A 315 -14.67 -13.71 -15.23
CA LEU A 315 -13.76 -12.83 -15.95
C LEU A 315 -13.77 -11.41 -15.38
N ASP A 316 -14.68 -11.11 -14.45
CA ASP A 316 -14.74 -9.82 -13.78
C ASP A 316 -13.55 -9.67 -12.82
N TRP A 317 -12.65 -8.80 -13.22
CA TRP A 317 -11.42 -8.42 -12.56
C TRP A 317 -11.65 -7.78 -11.18
N GLN A 318 -12.87 -7.39 -10.81
CA GLN A 318 -13.23 -7.05 -9.42
C GLN A 318 -13.07 -8.24 -8.45
N TYR A 319 -13.24 -9.47 -8.96
CA TYR A 319 -12.94 -10.71 -8.21
C TYR A 319 -11.45 -11.13 -8.35
N ILE A 320 -10.75 -10.71 -9.41
CA ILE A 320 -9.35 -11.07 -9.67
C ILE A 320 -8.41 -10.09 -8.93
N GLN A 321 -8.32 -10.25 -7.61
CA GLN A 321 -7.59 -9.34 -6.73
C GLN A 321 -6.14 -9.74 -6.49
N SER A 322 -5.27 -8.75 -6.21
CA SER A 322 -3.84 -8.95 -6.02
C SER A 322 -3.43 -9.50 -4.65
N THR A 323 -4.34 -9.59 -3.68
CA THR A 323 -4.06 -10.00 -2.29
C THR A 323 -3.38 -11.37 -2.20
N TYR A 324 -3.74 -12.31 -3.08
CA TYR A 324 -3.17 -13.65 -3.10
C TYR A 324 -1.73 -13.72 -3.65
N LEU A 325 -1.22 -12.65 -4.27
CA LEU A 325 0.18 -12.60 -4.75
C LEU A 325 1.19 -12.37 -3.61
N SER A 326 0.77 -11.81 -2.47
CA SER A 326 1.66 -11.63 -1.31
C SER A 326 1.61 -12.80 -0.32
N LEU A 327 0.62 -13.71 -0.43
CA LEU A 327 0.48 -14.84 0.48
C LEU A 327 1.42 -16.00 0.09
N PRO A 328 2.16 -16.61 1.04
CA PRO A 328 3.00 -17.77 0.76
C PRO A 328 2.21 -18.93 0.16
N PHE A 329 2.77 -19.62 -0.84
CA PHE A 329 2.11 -20.74 -1.51
C PHE A 329 1.65 -21.85 -0.54
N LYS A 330 2.44 -22.16 0.50
CA LYS A 330 2.06 -23.12 1.56
C LYS A 330 0.77 -22.73 2.28
N GLN A 331 0.57 -21.43 2.55
CA GLN A 331 -0.64 -20.92 3.18
C GLN A 331 -1.85 -21.07 2.23
N GLN A 332 -1.68 -20.71 0.96
CA GLN A 332 -2.74 -20.84 -0.05
C GLN A 332 -3.19 -22.31 -0.20
N VAL A 333 -2.25 -23.24 -0.32
CA VAL A 333 -2.54 -24.69 -0.39
C VAL A 333 -3.25 -25.18 0.88
N ASN A 334 -2.86 -24.72 2.07
CA ASN A 334 -3.55 -25.08 3.31
C ASN A 334 -5.01 -24.57 3.32
N THR A 335 -5.25 -23.32 2.89
CA THR A 335 -6.60 -22.77 2.73
C THR A 335 -7.43 -23.56 1.71
N TRP A 336 -6.84 -23.96 0.57
CA TRP A 336 -7.53 -24.79 -0.43
C TRP A 336 -7.88 -26.19 0.09
N ILE A 337 -7.00 -26.83 0.86
CA ILE A 337 -7.30 -28.09 1.55
C ILE A 337 -8.46 -27.88 2.54
N GLY A 338 -8.47 -26.76 3.27
CA GLY A 338 -9.57 -26.37 4.17
C GLY A 338 -10.92 -26.10 3.49
N TYR A 339 -10.95 -25.90 2.16
CA TYR A 339 -12.21 -25.85 1.39
C TYR A 339 -12.68 -27.22 0.88
N VAL A 340 -11.84 -28.26 1.00
CA VAL A 340 -12.13 -29.63 0.53
C VAL A 340 -12.57 -30.55 1.67
N ILE A 341 -12.22 -30.22 2.92
CA ILE A 341 -12.56 -30.93 4.16
C ILE A 341 -13.89 -30.43 4.73
#